data_AF-A0ABD3WYR1-F1
#
_entry.id   AF-A0ABD3WYR1-F1
#
_cell.length_a   1.000
_cell.length_b   1.000
_cell.length_c   1.000
_cell.angle_alpha   90.00
_cell.angle_beta   90.00
_cell.angle_gamma   90.00
#
_symmetry.space_group_name_H-M   'P 1'
#
loop_
_entity.id
_entity.type
_entity.pdbx_description
1 polymer ?
#
loop_
_entity_poly.entity_id
_entity_poly.type
_entity_poly.pdbx_seq_one_letter_code
_entity_poly.pdbx_strand_id
1 'polypeptide(L)'
;GAIGLACTIIGNLATASTYEGGLGDFFTNTAREYSLLVGLCAGLTISGVVCWIVSLCTHNIKCKKDADREWEKTMSIDNSLNPYIALYRQEIAEIGEDTVHITTKTMTRIFRRAKMYAIVASVLSIIIFLVIFPPIALSFEVLSYEQFKAWLSVFQIWNMASTVLVVIVPPIEEGIQIVREIKQKRRAKMSNRMASGRSELNSIL
;
A
#
# COMPACT_ATOMS: atom_id res chain seq x y z
N GLY A 1 -3.40 8.71 -13.61
CA GLY A 1 -4.37 7.61 -13.84
C GLY A 1 -5.01 7.71 -15.22
N ALA A 2 -5.99 8.61 -15.39
CA ALA A 2 -6.76 8.71 -16.63
C ALA A 2 -5.92 9.00 -17.89
N ILE A 3 -4.94 9.90 -17.81
CA ILE A 3 -4.03 10.22 -18.94
C ILE A 3 -3.23 8.98 -19.37
N GLY A 4 -2.73 8.22 -18.39
CA GLY A 4 -2.02 6.97 -18.63
C GLY A 4 -2.85 5.93 -19.37
N LEU A 5 -4.07 5.69 -18.88
CA LEU A 5 -5.03 4.78 -19.52
C LEU A 5 -5.39 5.23 -20.94
N ALA A 6 -5.62 6.52 -21.16
CA ALA A 6 -5.86 7.07 -22.49
C ALA A 6 -4.66 6.82 -23.42
N CYS A 7 -3.44 7.05 -22.94
CA CYS A 7 -2.22 6.76 -23.70
C CYS A 7 -2.02 5.27 -23.98
N THR A 8 -2.40 4.39 -23.06
CA THR A 8 -2.39 2.92 -23.29
C THR A 8 -3.33 2.55 -24.43
N ILE A 9 -4.56 3.06 -24.38
CA ILE A 9 -5.57 2.79 -25.40
C ILE A 9 -5.13 3.36 -26.75
N ILE A 10 -4.65 4.61 -26.79
CA ILE A 10 -4.18 5.26 -28.02
C ILE A 10 -2.97 4.53 -28.60
N GLY A 11 -1.97 4.17 -27.78
CA GLY A 11 -0.79 3.45 -28.24
C GLY A 11 -1.13 2.06 -28.77
N ASN A 12 -2.06 1.36 -28.13
CA ASN A 12 -2.56 0.08 -28.63
C ASN A 12 -3.31 0.25 -29.96
N LEU A 13 -4.25 1.19 -30.05
CA LEU A 13 -5.04 1.40 -31.27
C LEU A 13 -4.21 1.92 -32.44
N ALA A 14 -3.24 2.81 -32.18
CA ALA A 14 -2.33 3.31 -33.20
C ALA A 14 -1.49 2.18 -33.79
N THR A 15 -0.94 1.32 -32.93
CA THR A 15 -0.18 0.14 -33.39
C THR A 15 -1.09 -0.86 -34.13
N ALA A 16 -2.28 -1.12 -33.58
CA ALA A 16 -3.27 -2.01 -34.19
C ALA A 16 -3.68 -1.56 -35.60
N SER A 17 -3.77 -0.25 -35.85
CA SER A 17 -4.15 0.31 -37.15
C SER A 17 -3.10 0.11 -38.26
N THR A 18 -1.85 -0.20 -37.88
CA THR A 18 -0.76 -0.44 -38.85
C THR A 18 -0.70 -1.87 -39.37
N TYR A 19 -1.46 -2.79 -38.76
CA TYR A 19 -1.56 -4.17 -39.23
C TYR A 19 -2.52 -4.31 -40.41
N GLU A 20 -2.36 -5.40 -41.16
CA GLU A 20 -3.27 -5.79 -42.24
C GLU A 20 -4.71 -5.94 -41.72
N GLY A 21 -5.69 -5.41 -42.44
CA GLY A 21 -7.08 -5.31 -41.98
C GLY A 21 -7.37 -4.14 -41.02
N GLY A 22 -6.33 -3.46 -40.51
CA GLY A 22 -6.43 -2.26 -39.68
C GLY A 22 -7.35 -2.44 -38.47
N LEU A 23 -8.12 -1.40 -38.14
CA LEU A 23 -9.14 -1.46 -37.08
C LEU A 23 -10.41 -2.23 -37.49
N GLY A 24 -10.52 -2.70 -38.73
CA GLY A 24 -11.61 -3.55 -39.19
C GLY A 24 -11.62 -4.92 -38.50
N ASP A 25 -10.44 -5.51 -38.33
CA ASP A 25 -10.22 -6.71 -37.52
C ASP A 25 -9.78 -6.35 -36.09
N PHE A 26 -10.61 -5.54 -35.42
CA PHE A 26 -10.31 -4.93 -34.13
C PHE A 26 -9.78 -5.91 -33.09
N PHE A 27 -10.48 -7.04 -32.88
CA PHE A 27 -10.13 -8.00 -31.84
C PHE A 27 -8.77 -8.65 -32.10
N THR A 28 -8.52 -9.05 -33.35
CA THR A 28 -7.27 -9.70 -33.75
C THR A 28 -6.09 -8.73 -33.65
N ASN A 29 -6.25 -7.50 -34.15
CA ASN A 29 -5.14 -6.55 -34.24
C ASN A 29 -4.81 -5.85 -32.91
N THR A 30 -5.80 -5.65 -32.02
CA THR A 30 -5.55 -5.10 -30.68
C THR A 30 -5.08 -6.13 -29.66
N ALA A 31 -5.30 -7.43 -29.91
CA ALA A 31 -4.82 -8.53 -29.07
C ALA A 31 -3.41 -9.03 -29.46
N ARG A 32 -2.81 -8.51 -30.55
CA ARG A 32 -1.43 -8.84 -30.92
C ARG A 32 -0.45 -8.37 -29.86
N GLU A 33 0.55 -9.21 -29.60
CA GLU A 33 1.55 -9.02 -28.55
C GLU A 33 2.25 -7.65 -28.63
N TYR A 34 2.71 -7.26 -29.82
CA TYR A 34 3.37 -5.96 -30.02
C TYR A 34 2.42 -4.78 -29.81
N SER A 35 1.13 -4.91 -30.16
CA SER A 35 0.14 -3.85 -29.95
C SER A 35 -0.14 -3.62 -28.47
N LEU A 36 -0.30 -4.72 -27.72
CA LEU A 36 -0.46 -4.71 -26.28
C LEU A 36 0.79 -4.16 -25.58
N LEU A 37 1.98 -4.60 -26.01
CA LEU A 37 3.25 -4.16 -25.43
C LEU A 37 3.46 -2.65 -25.61
N VAL A 38 3.27 -2.14 -26.83
CA VAL A 38 3.43 -0.70 -27.12
C VAL A 38 2.43 0.13 -26.33
N GLY A 39 1.16 -0.30 -26.26
CA GLY A 39 0.15 0.37 -25.44
C GLY A 39 0.57 0.43 -23.97
N LEU A 40 0.95 -0.71 -23.37
CA LEU A 40 1.35 -0.77 -21.96
C LEU A 40 2.60 0.07 -21.67
N CYS A 41 3.62 -0.02 -22.52
CA CYS A 41 4.85 0.78 -22.40
C CYS A 41 4.56 2.28 -22.50
N ALA A 42 3.76 2.72 -23.47
CA ALA A 42 3.39 4.12 -23.65
C ALA A 42 2.62 4.65 -22.43
N GLY A 43 1.62 3.90 -21.96
CA GLY A 43 0.82 4.27 -20.79
C GLY A 43 1.64 4.39 -19.51
N LEU A 44 2.51 3.42 -19.24
CA LEU A 44 3.39 3.43 -18.06
C LEU A 44 4.38 4.60 -18.11
N THR A 45 5.03 4.80 -19.27
CA THR A 45 6.04 5.85 -19.44
C THR A 45 5.42 7.23 -19.28
N ILE A 46 4.32 7.51 -19.97
CA ILE A 46 3.67 8.81 -19.92
C ILE A 46 3.09 9.07 -18.53
N SER A 47 2.50 8.06 -17.88
CA SER A 47 2.04 8.20 -16.49
C SER A 47 3.17 8.57 -15.53
N GLY A 48 4.32 7.89 -15.67
CA GLY A 48 5.51 8.15 -14.87
C GLY A 48 6.05 9.57 -15.09
N VAL A 49 6.17 9.99 -16.35
CA VAL A 49 6.63 11.33 -16.72
C VAL A 49 5.69 12.41 -16.17
N VAL A 50 4.38 12.26 -16.35
CA VAL A 50 3.40 13.23 -15.80
C VAL A 50 3.49 13.29 -14.29
N CYS A 51 3.57 12.14 -13.60
CA CYS A 51 3.74 12.10 -12.15
C CYS A 51 5.01 12.82 -11.70
N TRP A 52 6.12 12.58 -12.40
CA TRP A 52 7.40 13.22 -12.14
C TRP A 52 7.35 14.73 -12.36
N ILE A 53 6.77 15.20 -13.48
CA ILE A 53 6.60 16.63 -13.78
C ILE A 53 5.74 17.31 -12.72
N VAL A 54 4.57 16.74 -12.39
CA VAL A 54 3.68 17.29 -11.36
C VAL A 54 4.41 17.33 -10.01
N SER A 55 5.16 16.28 -9.66
CA SER A 55 5.95 16.24 -8.44
C SER A 55 6.98 17.37 -8.39
N LEU A 56 7.67 17.66 -9.50
CA LEU A 56 8.61 18.77 -9.60
C LEU A 56 7.92 20.15 -9.52
N CYS A 57 6.80 20.33 -10.22
CA CYS A 57 6.07 21.59 -10.25
C CYS A 57 5.39 21.92 -8.91
N THR A 58 4.97 20.90 -8.14
CA THR A 58 4.34 21.06 -6.81
C THR A 58 5.36 20.97 -5.67
N HIS A 59 6.65 20.80 -5.97
CA HIS A 59 7.68 20.71 -4.95
C HIS A 59 7.89 22.06 -4.25
N ASN A 60 7.50 22.15 -2.97
CA ASN A 60 7.67 23.36 -2.15
C ASN A 60 8.61 23.17 -0.96
N ILE A 61 9.39 22.09 -0.94
CA ILE A 61 10.29 21.76 0.17
C ILE A 61 11.66 22.40 -0.10
N LYS A 62 11.98 23.48 0.61
CA LYS A 62 13.26 24.20 0.43
C LYS A 62 14.30 23.80 1.46
N CYS A 63 13.86 23.39 2.65
CA CYS A 63 14.74 22.94 3.71
C CYS A 63 14.21 21.68 4.43
N LYS A 64 15.07 21.06 5.23
CA LYS A 64 14.71 19.86 6.03
C LYS A 64 13.53 20.11 6.97
N LYS A 65 13.39 21.33 7.49
CA LYS A 65 12.27 21.70 8.37
C LYS A 65 10.93 21.73 7.63
N ASP A 66 10.94 22.14 6.36
CA ASP A 66 9.73 22.11 5.52
C ASP A 66 9.33 20.66 5.22
N ALA A 67 10.30 19.79 4.96
CA ALA A 67 10.05 18.36 4.76
C ALA A 67 9.42 17.73 6.00
N ASP A 68 10.00 17.97 7.18
CA ASP A 68 9.49 17.45 8.45
C ASP A 68 8.05 17.94 8.69
N ARG A 69 7.76 19.21 8.38
CA ARG A 69 6.41 19.80 8.49
C ARG A 69 5.40 19.17 7.53
N GLU A 70 5.76 18.93 6.27
CA GLU A 70 4.86 18.25 5.33
C GLU A 70 4.55 16.82 5.78
N TRP A 71 5.55 16.10 6.30
CA TRP A 71 5.33 14.78 6.88
C TRP A 71 4.44 14.81 8.12
N GLU A 72 4.61 15.81 8.99
CA GLU A 72 3.73 16.00 10.16
C GLU A 72 2.28 16.28 9.74
N LYS A 73 2.06 17.05 8.66
CA LYS A 73 0.71 17.25 8.11
C LYS A 73 0.11 15.92 7.67
N THR A 74 0.84 15.12 6.89
CA THR A 74 0.35 13.81 6.45
C THR A 74 0.07 12.88 7.63
N MET A 75 0.94 12.89 8.65
CA MET A 75 0.75 12.10 9.87
C MET A 75 -0.46 12.59 10.69
N SER A 76 -0.76 13.89 10.67
CA SER A 76 -1.93 14.45 11.35
C SER A 76 -3.26 14.10 10.68
N ILE A 77 -3.24 13.56 9.45
CA ILE A 77 -4.42 12.98 8.81
C ILE A 77 -4.67 11.63 9.45
N ASP A 78 -5.51 11.63 10.48
CA ASP A 78 -5.79 10.46 11.29
C ASP A 78 -7.25 10.03 11.17
N ASN A 79 -7.52 8.77 11.50
CA ASN A 79 -8.87 8.24 11.56
C ASN A 79 -9.60 8.84 12.77
N SER A 80 -10.74 9.49 12.54
CA SER A 80 -11.56 10.07 13.62
C SER A 80 -12.09 9.03 14.61
N LEU A 81 -12.21 7.77 14.20
CA LEU A 81 -12.69 6.67 15.03
C LEU A 81 -11.60 6.03 15.88
N ASN A 82 -10.37 5.93 15.37
CA ASN A 82 -9.25 5.31 16.07
C ASN A 82 -7.96 6.12 15.84
N PRO A 83 -7.72 7.15 16.67
CA PRO A 83 -6.55 7.99 16.48
C PRO A 83 -5.27 7.23 16.83
N TYR A 84 -4.23 7.38 16.00
CA TYR A 84 -2.95 6.67 16.15
C TYR A 84 -2.31 6.93 17.53
N ILE A 85 -2.53 8.10 18.12
CA ILE A 85 -2.00 8.45 19.46
C ILE A 85 -2.58 7.52 20.52
N ALA A 86 -3.86 7.14 20.39
CA ALA A 86 -4.50 6.18 21.27
C ALA A 86 -4.01 4.76 20.99
N LEU A 87 -3.87 4.39 19.71
CA LEU A 87 -3.44 3.06 19.28
C LEU A 87 -2.01 2.72 19.75
N TYR A 88 -1.09 3.68 19.63
CA TYR A 88 0.34 3.48 19.94
C TYR A 88 0.74 4.03 21.32
N ARG A 89 -0.21 4.29 22.21
CA ARG A 89 0.06 4.92 23.52
C ARG A 89 1.10 4.16 24.33
N GLN A 90 1.09 2.83 24.26
CA GLN A 90 2.04 1.99 25.00
C GLN A 90 3.45 2.13 24.43
N GLU A 91 3.57 2.06 23.11
CA GLU A 91 4.82 2.17 22.37
C GLU A 91 5.43 3.59 22.47
N ILE A 92 4.59 4.62 22.54
CA ILE A 92 5.02 6.00 22.80
C ILE A 92 5.56 6.13 24.22
N ALA A 93 4.87 5.56 25.21
CA ALA A 93 5.31 5.57 26.60
C ALA A 93 6.62 4.81 26.83
N GLU A 94 6.85 3.71 26.09
CA GLU A 94 8.12 2.96 26.13
C GLU A 94 9.32 3.79 25.65
N ILE A 95 9.09 4.77 24.77
CA ILE A 95 10.14 5.67 24.26
C ILE A 95 10.32 6.90 25.17
N GLY A 96 9.43 7.10 26.15
CA GLY A 96 9.51 8.18 27.14
C GLY A 96 9.09 9.55 26.60
N GLU A 97 8.34 9.60 25.49
CA GLU A 97 7.81 10.85 24.94
C GLU A 97 6.34 11.08 25.34
N ASP A 98 5.93 12.34 25.39
CA ASP A 98 4.56 12.73 25.75
C ASP A 98 3.61 12.58 24.55
N THR A 99 2.35 12.28 24.84
CA THR A 99 1.28 12.06 23.85
C THR A 99 0.70 13.35 23.27
N VAL A 100 1.10 14.52 23.78
CA VAL A 100 0.53 15.83 23.40
C VAL A 100 1.04 16.33 22.05
N HIS A 101 2.32 16.09 21.72
CA HIS A 101 2.89 16.50 20.44
C HIS A 101 3.82 15.41 19.90
N ILE A 102 3.32 14.64 18.94
CA ILE A 102 4.09 13.58 18.30
C ILE A 102 4.71 14.12 17.01
N THR A 103 6.02 13.99 16.91
CA THR A 103 6.80 14.36 15.71
C THR A 103 6.99 13.15 14.81
N THR A 104 7.17 13.35 13.50
CA THR A 104 7.55 12.32 12.53
C THR A 104 8.76 11.47 12.96
N LYS A 105 9.70 12.07 13.70
CA LYS A 105 10.89 11.37 14.25
C LYS A 105 10.50 10.31 15.27
N THR A 106 9.56 10.62 16.15
CA THR A 106 9.03 9.71 17.17
C THR A 106 8.36 8.51 16.52
N MET A 107 7.49 8.76 15.53
CA MET A 107 6.84 7.67 14.81
C MET A 107 7.83 6.83 14.00
N THR A 108 8.84 7.45 13.40
CA THR A 108 9.89 6.70 12.70
C THR A 108 10.65 5.76 13.63
N ARG A 109 10.81 6.10 14.93
CA ARG A 109 11.43 5.21 15.92
C ARG A 109 10.52 4.04 16.26
N ILE A 110 9.24 4.28 16.51
CA ILE A 110 8.23 3.24 16.81
C ILE A 110 8.18 2.23 15.65
N PHE A 111 8.09 2.71 14.42
CA PHE A 111 7.95 1.86 13.23
C PHE A 111 9.26 1.42 12.59
N ARG A 112 10.42 1.58 13.25
CA ARG A 112 11.73 1.30 12.63
C ARG A 112 11.84 -0.13 12.10
N ARG A 113 11.27 -1.10 12.83
CA ARG A 113 11.25 -2.52 12.42
C ARG A 113 10.34 -2.74 11.22
N ALA A 114 9.12 -2.22 11.26
CA ALA A 114 8.17 -2.30 10.15
C ALA A 114 8.74 -1.66 8.88
N LYS A 115 9.37 -0.49 9.01
CA LYS A 115 10.07 0.19 7.91
C LYS A 115 11.18 -0.67 7.32
N MET A 116 11.98 -1.32 8.17
CA MET A 116 13.05 -2.21 7.71
C MET A 116 12.48 -3.40 6.93
N TYR A 117 11.43 -4.05 7.45
CA TYR A 117 10.77 -5.16 6.74
C TYR A 117 10.20 -4.71 5.39
N ALA A 118 9.56 -3.55 5.33
CA ALA A 118 9.02 -3.01 4.06
C ALA A 118 10.13 -2.75 3.03
N ILE A 119 11.26 -2.17 3.46
CA ILE A 119 12.42 -1.92 2.58
C ILE A 119 13.01 -3.25 2.09
N VAL A 120 13.26 -4.19 2.99
CA VAL A 120 13.84 -5.50 2.64
C VAL A 120 12.92 -6.25 1.69
N ALA A 121 11.62 -6.29 1.96
CA ALA A 121 10.63 -6.94 1.10
C ALA A 121 10.54 -6.26 -0.28
N SER A 122 10.59 -4.92 -0.33
CA SER A 122 10.58 -4.17 -1.59
C SER A 122 11.82 -4.44 -2.44
N VAL A 123 13.02 -4.41 -1.84
CA VAL A 123 14.27 -4.72 -2.52
C VAL A 123 14.28 -6.16 -3.02
N LEU A 124 13.85 -7.12 -2.19
CA LEU A 124 13.75 -8.52 -2.57
C LEU A 124 12.79 -8.71 -3.75
N SER A 125 11.63 -8.04 -3.72
CA SER A 125 10.66 -8.07 -4.81
C SER A 125 11.26 -7.51 -6.11
N ILE A 126 11.97 -6.38 -6.04
CA ILE A 126 12.69 -5.82 -7.20
C ILE A 126 13.68 -6.83 -7.77
N ILE A 127 14.50 -7.47 -6.92
CA ILE A 127 15.49 -8.47 -7.37
C ILE A 127 14.78 -9.65 -8.05
N ILE A 128 13.73 -10.19 -7.43
CA ILE A 128 12.99 -11.30 -7.99
C ILE A 128 12.42 -10.91 -9.36
N PHE A 129 11.61 -9.86 -9.43
CA PHE A 129 10.85 -9.53 -10.63
C PHE A 129 11.66 -8.90 -11.76
N LEU A 130 12.70 -8.13 -11.46
CA LEU A 130 13.50 -7.43 -12.48
C LEU A 130 14.83 -8.11 -12.80
N VAL A 131 15.38 -8.92 -11.88
CA VAL A 131 16.70 -9.53 -12.07
C VAL A 131 16.60 -11.03 -12.29
N ILE A 132 15.74 -11.75 -11.55
CA ILE A 132 15.66 -13.22 -11.64
C ILE A 132 14.66 -13.65 -12.71
N PHE A 133 13.49 -13.03 -12.74
CA PHE A 133 12.41 -13.39 -13.66
C PHE A 133 12.77 -13.23 -15.15
N PRO A 134 13.38 -12.10 -15.60
CA PRO A 134 13.67 -11.92 -17.02
C PRO A 134 14.69 -12.93 -17.58
N PRO A 135 15.82 -13.24 -16.92
CA PRO A 135 16.75 -14.28 -17.39
C PRO A 135 16.13 -15.67 -17.45
N ILE A 136 15.26 -16.04 -16.49
CA ILE A 136 14.54 -17.31 -16.54
C ILE A 136 13.63 -17.34 -17.78
N ALA A 137 12.88 -16.27 -18.03
CA ALA A 137 12.04 -16.17 -19.21
C ALA A 137 12.86 -16.21 -20.52
N LEU A 138 14.02 -15.54 -20.56
CA LEU A 138 14.92 -15.53 -21.72
C LEU A 138 15.67 -16.85 -21.94
N SER A 139 15.83 -17.68 -20.89
CA SER A 139 16.49 -18.99 -21.01
C SER A 139 15.67 -20.03 -21.78
N PHE A 140 14.39 -19.75 -22.04
CA PHE A 140 13.53 -20.57 -22.89
C PHE A 140 13.27 -19.85 -24.21
N GLU A 141 13.75 -20.42 -25.32
CA GLU A 141 13.62 -19.84 -26.66
C GLU A 141 12.14 -19.81 -27.13
N VAL A 142 11.36 -20.84 -26.76
CA VAL A 142 9.90 -20.93 -26.93
C VAL A 142 9.32 -21.63 -25.71
N LEU A 143 8.41 -20.99 -24.98
CA LEU A 143 7.71 -21.61 -23.85
C LEU A 143 6.73 -22.66 -24.38
N SER A 144 6.83 -23.91 -23.90
CA SER A 144 5.83 -24.91 -24.21
C SER A 144 4.48 -24.55 -23.58
N TYR A 145 3.38 -25.05 -24.14
CA TYR A 145 2.04 -24.82 -23.60
C TYR A 145 1.95 -25.14 -22.10
N GLU A 146 2.52 -26.26 -21.67
CA GLU A 146 2.53 -26.67 -20.26
C GLU A 146 3.38 -25.75 -19.38
N GLN A 147 4.53 -25.29 -19.87
CA GLN A 147 5.38 -24.34 -19.15
C GLN A 147 4.68 -22.98 -18.99
N PHE A 148 4.04 -22.48 -20.05
CA PHE A 148 3.28 -21.23 -20.02
C PHE A 148 2.06 -21.32 -19.10
N LYS A 149 1.33 -22.43 -19.17
CA LYS A 149 0.19 -22.69 -18.29
C LYS A 149 0.61 -22.78 -16.83
N ALA A 150 1.70 -23.48 -16.52
CA ALA A 150 2.25 -23.54 -15.17
C ALA A 150 2.66 -22.15 -14.68
N TRP A 151 3.32 -21.37 -15.52
CA TRP A 151 3.75 -20.01 -15.22
C TRP A 151 2.58 -19.06 -14.92
N LEU A 152 1.56 -19.05 -15.77
CA LEU A 152 0.33 -18.29 -15.53
C LEU A 152 -0.38 -18.73 -14.24
N SER A 153 -0.44 -20.05 -13.99
CA SER A 153 -1.09 -20.59 -12.81
C SER A 153 -0.40 -20.12 -11.52
N VAL A 154 0.93 -20.08 -11.48
CA VAL A 154 1.69 -19.58 -10.34
C VAL A 154 1.36 -18.11 -10.06
N PHE A 155 1.36 -17.25 -11.07
CA PHE A 155 1.02 -15.84 -10.90
C PHE A 155 -0.42 -15.62 -10.49
N GLN A 156 -1.35 -16.37 -11.06
CA GLN A 156 -2.76 -16.27 -10.72
C GLN A 156 -3.03 -16.71 -9.27
N ILE A 157 -2.42 -17.82 -8.83
CA ILE A 157 -2.51 -18.27 -7.43
C ILE A 157 -1.91 -17.22 -6.49
N TRP A 158 -0.73 -16.70 -6.82
CA TRP A 158 -0.06 -15.66 -6.03
C TRP A 158 -0.91 -14.39 -5.92
N ASN A 159 -1.51 -13.93 -7.03
CA ASN A 159 -2.38 -12.76 -7.05
C ASN A 159 -3.68 -12.99 -6.28
N MET A 160 -4.31 -14.15 -6.44
CA MET A 160 -5.51 -14.50 -5.66
C MET A 160 -5.20 -14.54 -4.16
N ALA A 161 -4.12 -15.22 -3.76
CA ALA A 161 -3.70 -15.29 -2.36
C ALA A 161 -3.41 -13.89 -1.78
N SER A 162 -2.66 -13.07 -2.51
CA SER A 162 -2.36 -11.68 -2.11
C SER A 162 -3.63 -10.84 -1.99
N THR A 163 -4.56 -10.98 -2.93
CA THR A 163 -5.86 -10.27 -2.89
C THR A 163 -6.67 -10.67 -1.67
N VAL A 164 -6.77 -11.96 -1.39
CA VAL A 164 -7.47 -12.47 -0.21
C VAL A 164 -6.85 -11.92 1.07
N LEU A 165 -5.52 -11.90 1.18
CA LEU A 165 -4.82 -11.31 2.33
C LEU A 165 -5.12 -9.82 2.47
N VAL A 166 -5.00 -9.03 1.40
CA VAL A 166 -5.24 -7.57 1.43
C VAL A 166 -6.70 -7.24 1.75
N VAL A 167 -7.65 -8.07 1.35
CA VAL A 167 -9.08 -7.86 1.64
C VAL A 167 -9.46 -8.31 3.06
N ILE A 168 -8.90 -9.42 3.56
CA ILE A 168 -9.31 -10.01 4.84
C ILE A 168 -8.53 -9.43 6.03
N VAL A 169 -7.24 -9.11 5.87
CA VAL A 169 -6.40 -8.64 6.98
C VAL A 169 -6.92 -7.32 7.59
N PRO A 170 -7.26 -6.27 6.82
CA PRO A 170 -7.71 -5.00 7.42
C PRO A 170 -8.99 -5.13 8.25
N PRO A 171 -10.05 -5.84 7.80
CA PRO A 171 -11.22 -6.09 8.64
C PRO A 171 -10.92 -6.88 9.93
N ILE A 172 -9.99 -7.83 9.89
CA ILE A 172 -9.58 -8.57 11.08
C ILE A 172 -8.86 -7.64 12.06
N GLU A 173 -7.97 -6.79 11.58
CA GLU A 173 -7.25 -5.82 12.43
C GLU A 173 -8.22 -4.84 13.10
N GLU A 174 -9.17 -4.28 12.34
CA GLU A 174 -10.23 -3.44 12.87
C GLU A 174 -11.09 -4.18 13.92
N GLY A 175 -11.49 -5.43 13.63
CA GLY A 175 -12.26 -6.26 14.55
C GLY A 175 -11.52 -6.55 15.85
N ILE A 176 -10.23 -6.88 15.79
CA ILE A 176 -9.39 -7.11 16.97
C ILE A 176 -9.27 -5.83 17.80
N GLN A 177 -9.09 -4.67 17.16
CA GLN A 177 -9.01 -3.38 17.84
C GLN A 177 -10.31 -3.07 18.59
N ILE A 178 -11.47 -3.21 17.95
CA ILE A 178 -12.79 -2.99 18.58
C ILE A 178 -12.97 -3.91 19.79
N VAL A 179 -12.62 -5.20 19.67
CA VAL A 179 -12.73 -6.15 20.78
C VAL A 179 -11.82 -5.77 21.95
N ARG A 180 -10.59 -5.32 21.67
CA ARG A 180 -9.65 -4.84 22.69
C ARG A 180 -10.20 -3.61 23.42
N GLU A 181 -10.75 -2.64 22.69
CA GLU A 181 -11.37 -1.46 23.29
C GLU A 181 -12.59 -1.80 24.16
N ILE A 182 -13.47 -2.68 23.69
CA ILE A 182 -14.64 -3.12 24.47
C ILE A 182 -14.18 -3.78 25.78
N LYS A 183 -13.16 -4.64 25.73
CA LYS A 183 -12.59 -5.28 26.92
C LYS A 183 -12.02 -4.24 27.90
N GLN A 184 -11.29 -3.24 27.41
CA GLN A 184 -10.75 -2.17 28.25
C GLN A 184 -11.85 -1.32 28.90
N LYS A 185 -12.86 -0.88 28.13
CA LYS A 185 -14.02 -0.13 28.63
C LYS A 185 -14.80 -0.91 29.69
N ARG A 186 -14.99 -2.23 29.49
CA ARG A 186 -15.64 -3.11 30.49
C ARG A 186 -14.83 -3.22 31.78
N ARG A 187 -13.51 -3.36 31.70
CA ARG A 187 -12.61 -3.40 32.87
C ARG A 187 -12.63 -2.08 33.66
N ALA A 188 -12.53 -0.95 32.97
CA ALA A 188 -12.60 0.38 33.60
C ALA A 188 -13.94 0.60 34.32
N LYS A 189 -15.06 0.21 33.69
CA LYS A 189 -16.40 0.34 34.29
C LYS A 189 -16.55 -0.51 35.57
N MET A 190 -16.00 -1.72 35.60
CA MET A 190 -16.01 -2.55 36.81
C MET A 190 -15.14 -1.96 37.93
N SER A 191 -13.95 -1.46 37.60
CA SER A 191 -13.06 -0.81 38.58
C SER A 191 -13.73 0.41 39.23
N ASN A 192 -14.37 1.27 38.44
CA ASN A 192 -15.08 2.45 38.96
C ASN A 192 -16.28 2.08 39.85
N ARG A 193 -17.00 1.00 39.52
CA ARG A 193 -18.10 0.50 40.36
C ARG A 193 -17.60 -0.01 41.71
N MET A 194 -16.49 -0.74 41.74
CA MET A 194 -15.88 -1.20 42.99
C MET A 194 -15.35 -0.03 43.83
N ALA A 195 -14.76 0.99 43.19
CA ALA A 195 -14.29 2.19 43.88
C ALA A 195 -15.44 3.00 44.49
N SER A 196 -16.54 3.19 43.76
CA SER A 196 -17.76 3.87 44.24
C SER A 196 -18.41 3.11 45.40
N GLY A 197 -18.57 1.80 45.28
CA GLY A 197 -19.15 0.99 46.37
C GLY A 197 -18.28 1.00 47.63
N ARG A 198 -16.95 1.05 47.48
CA ARG A 198 -16.03 1.18 48.61
C ARG A 198 -16.09 2.57 49.27
N SER A 199 -16.30 3.64 48.50
CA SER A 199 -16.45 4.98 49.08
C SER A 199 -17.77 5.14 49.83
N GLU A 200 -18.86 4.57 49.34
CA GLU A 200 -20.15 4.56 50.04
C GLU A 200 -20.06 3.78 51.36
N LEU A 201 -19.43 2.61 51.36
CA LEU A 201 -19.23 1.83 52.60
C LEU A 201 -18.41 2.58 53.66
N ASN A 202 -17.38 3.33 53.23
CA ASN A 202 -16.57 4.16 54.12
C ASN A 202 -17.29 5.42 54.62
N SER A 203 -18.42 5.80 54.04
CA SER A 203 -19.23 6.94 54.50
C SER A 203 -20.33 6.56 55.50
N ILE A 204 -20.60 5.26 55.63
CA ILE A 204 -21.64 4.69 56.52
C ILE A 204 -21.02 4.21 57.86
N LEU A 205 -19.72 3.92 57.87
CA LEU A 205 -18.92 3.59 59.06
C LEU A 205 -18.34 4.85 59.69
#